data_AF-A0A7S4HBH5-F1
#
_entry.id   AF-A0A7S4HBH5-F1
#
_cell.length_a   1.000
_cell.length_b   1.000
_cell.length_c   1.000
_cell.angle_alpha   90.00
_cell.angle_beta   90.00
_cell.angle_gamma   90.00
#
_symmetry.space_group_name_H-M   'P 1'
#
loop_
_entity.id
_entity.type
_entity.pdbx_description
1 polymer ?
#
loop_
_entity_poly.entity_id
_entity_poly.type
_entity_poly.pdbx_seq_one_letter_code
_entity_poly.pdbx_strand_id
1 'polypeptide(L)'
;SGEFYQSLYYGRGTLEVAERNLKYEGEFVAGKFGGYGKLLYGLHPPGLDPESEEAKCYGVSAKLPGCGVLPEGCEYEGEFVHGMRQGKGEFRSKEESYVGEFDEDMYHGKGLWTC
;
A
#
# COMPACT_ATOMS: atom_id res chain seq x y z
N SER A 1 -6.04 -12.32 13.37
CA SER A 1 -6.63 -12.08 14.70
C SER A 1 -6.05 -10.78 15.23
N GLY A 2 -6.83 -9.70 15.26
CA GLY A 2 -6.42 -8.41 15.81
C GLY A 2 -7.27 -8.06 17.03
N GLU A 3 -6.70 -7.29 17.97
CA GLU A 3 -7.43 -6.80 19.15
C GLU A 3 -8.12 -5.48 18.79
N PHE A 4 -9.40 -5.38 19.15
CA PHE A 4 -10.19 -4.17 18.95
C PHE A 4 -10.09 -3.30 20.20
N TYR A 5 -9.61 -2.06 20.06
CA TYR A 5 -9.71 -1.07 21.13
C TYR A 5 -10.62 0.06 20.66
N GLN A 6 -11.76 0.24 21.32
CA GLN A 6 -12.78 1.24 20.97
C GLN A 6 -13.27 1.15 19.51
N SER A 7 -13.42 -0.07 18.98
CA SER A 7 -13.79 -0.35 17.58
C SER A 7 -12.75 0.06 16.52
N LEU A 8 -11.53 0.44 16.94
CA LEU A 8 -10.40 0.69 16.05
C LEU A 8 -9.42 -0.48 16.14
N TYR A 9 -8.86 -0.87 14.98
CA TYR A 9 -7.86 -1.94 14.91
C TYR A 9 -6.53 -1.46 15.48
N TYR A 10 -5.96 -2.27 16.38
CA TYR A 10 -4.60 -2.11 16.89
C TYR A 10 -3.82 -3.42 16.77
N GLY A 11 -2.50 -3.29 16.63
CA GLY A 11 -1.58 -4.42 16.56
C GLY A 11 -1.51 -5.03 15.16
N ARG A 12 -0.96 -6.24 15.06
CA ARG A 12 -0.74 -6.90 13.76
C ARG A 12 -2.02 -7.47 13.18
N GLY A 13 -2.19 -7.35 11.87
CA GLY A 13 -3.33 -7.91 11.17
C GLY A 13 -3.17 -7.91 9.66
N THR A 14 -4.25 -8.33 9.00
CA THR A 14 -4.38 -8.31 7.54
C THR A 14 -5.68 -7.60 7.18
N LEU A 15 -5.60 -6.66 6.24
CA LEU A 15 -6.73 -6.03 5.59
C LEU A 15 -6.76 -6.48 4.14
N GLU A 16 -7.92 -6.93 3.67
CA GLU A 16 -8.16 -7.30 2.28
C GLU A 16 -9.45 -6.65 1.81
N VAL A 17 -9.37 -5.89 0.72
CA VAL A 17 -10.50 -5.22 0.09
C VAL A 17 -10.53 -5.64 -1.37
N ALA A 18 -11.33 -6.67 -1.65
CA ALA A 18 -11.39 -7.32 -2.96
C ALA A 18 -11.83 -6.34 -4.06
N GLU A 19 -12.75 -5.43 -3.78
CA GLU A 19 -13.26 -4.45 -4.77
C GLU A 19 -12.20 -3.46 -5.23
N ARG A 20 -11.10 -3.34 -4.48
CA ARG A 20 -9.98 -2.43 -4.77
C ARG A 20 -8.67 -3.16 -5.03
N ASN A 21 -8.67 -4.49 -5.03
CA ASN A 21 -7.47 -5.32 -5.06
C ASN A 21 -6.40 -4.81 -4.07
N LEU A 22 -6.84 -4.44 -2.88
CA LEU A 22 -5.98 -3.93 -1.82
C LEU A 22 -5.75 -5.04 -0.81
N LYS A 23 -4.49 -5.31 -0.52
CA LYS A 23 -4.07 -6.16 0.59
C LYS A 23 -3.00 -5.44 1.41
N TYR A 24 -3.20 -5.40 2.71
CA TYR A 24 -2.19 -4.92 3.66
C TYR A 24 -1.97 -5.96 4.73
N GLU A 25 -0.72 -6.27 5.02
CA GLU A 25 -0.29 -7.12 6.12
C GLU A 25 0.75 -6.37 6.94
N GLY A 26 0.43 -6.08 8.19
CA GLY A 26 1.31 -5.25 9.02
C GLY A 26 0.67 -4.82 10.32
N GLU A 27 1.26 -3.79 10.92
CA GLU A 27 0.75 -3.20 12.14
C GLU A 27 -0.34 -2.17 11.85
N PHE A 28 -1.31 -2.07 12.76
CA PHE A 28 -2.39 -1.09 12.75
C PHE A 28 -2.31 -0.24 14.02
N VAL A 29 -2.54 1.06 13.84
CA VAL A 29 -2.64 2.03 14.93
C VAL A 29 -3.87 2.89 14.70
N ALA A 30 -4.83 2.84 15.62
CA ALA A 30 -6.10 3.55 15.51
C ALA A 30 -6.84 3.28 14.18
N GLY A 31 -6.80 2.04 13.70
CA GLY A 31 -7.45 1.62 12.45
C GLY A 31 -6.74 2.06 11.16
N LYS A 32 -5.56 2.67 11.24
CA LYS A 32 -4.72 3.03 10.09
C LYS A 32 -3.50 2.13 10.00
N PHE A 33 -2.85 2.09 8.82
CA PHE A 33 -1.55 1.47 8.68
C PHE A 33 -0.53 2.18 9.57
N GLY A 34 0.22 1.41 10.34
CA GLY A 34 1.26 1.92 11.23
C GLY A 34 2.36 0.90 11.40
N GLY A 35 3.52 1.33 11.89
CA GLY A 35 4.67 0.43 12.07
C GLY A 35 5.12 -0.17 10.75
N TYR A 36 5.70 -1.37 10.77
CA TYR A 36 6.13 -2.04 9.53
C TYR A 36 4.97 -2.81 8.90
N GLY A 37 4.87 -2.75 7.57
CA GLY A 37 3.87 -3.49 6.83
C GLY A 37 4.19 -3.65 5.35
N LYS A 38 3.47 -4.58 4.73
CA LYS A 38 3.48 -4.83 3.29
C LYS A 38 2.11 -4.53 2.72
N LEU A 39 2.08 -3.67 1.71
CA LEU A 39 0.90 -3.23 0.99
C LEU A 39 1.00 -3.64 -0.48
N LEU A 40 -0.10 -4.19 -0.99
CA LEU A 40 -0.32 -4.51 -2.40
C LEU A 40 -1.60 -3.78 -2.83
N TYR A 41 -1.54 -3.00 -3.90
CA TYR A 41 -2.70 -2.24 -4.38
C TYR A 41 -2.86 -2.36 -5.89
N GLY A 42 -4.06 -2.72 -6.34
CA GLY A 42 -4.40 -2.73 -7.77
C GLY A 42 -3.63 -3.76 -8.59
N LEU A 43 -3.07 -4.79 -7.95
CA LEU A 43 -2.44 -5.88 -8.69
C LEU A 43 -3.53 -6.73 -9.33
N HIS A 44 -3.49 -6.82 -10.66
CA HIS A 44 -4.41 -7.66 -11.41
C HIS A 44 -4.26 -9.13 -10.99
N PRO A 45 -5.36 -9.90 -10.96
CA PRO A 45 -5.29 -11.34 -10.86
C PRO A 45 -4.35 -11.91 -11.94
N PRO A 46 -3.50 -12.90 -11.61
CA PRO A 46 -2.69 -13.58 -12.61
C PRO A 46 -3.59 -14.18 -13.69
N GLY A 47 -3.37 -13.83 -14.96
CA GLY A 47 -4.16 -14.34 -16.08
C GLY A 47 -5.44 -13.56 -16.38
N LEU A 48 -5.66 -12.39 -15.77
CA LEU A 48 -6.69 -11.47 -16.21
C LEU A 48 -6.43 -11.07 -17.67
N ASP A 49 -7.44 -11.25 -18.52
CA ASP A 49 -7.38 -10.82 -19.92
C ASP A 49 -7.26 -9.28 -19.96
N PRO A 50 -6.16 -8.72 -20.51
CA PRO A 50 -5.96 -7.27 -20.57
C PRO A 50 -7.02 -6.54 -21.41
N GLU A 51 -7.77 -7.23 -22.28
CA GLU A 51 -8.85 -6.64 -23.08
C GLU A 51 -10.22 -6.68 -22.38
N SER A 52 -10.33 -7.37 -21.24
CA SER A 52 -11.60 -7.50 -20.50
C SER A 52 -12.11 -6.16 -19.95
N GLU A 53 -13.43 -6.01 -19.84
CA GLU A 53 -14.04 -4.85 -19.17
C GLU A 53 -13.56 -4.70 -17.71
N GLU A 54 -13.25 -5.83 -17.07
CA GLU A 54 -12.67 -5.86 -15.73
C GLU A 54 -11.28 -5.20 -15.74
N ALA A 55 -10.41 -5.54 -16.69
CA ALA A 55 -9.09 -4.92 -16.87
C ALA A 55 -9.16 -3.41 -17.18
N LYS A 56 -10.22 -2.93 -17.85
CA LYS A 56 -10.42 -1.51 -18.19
C LYS A 56 -10.75 -0.63 -16.98
N CYS A 57 -11.27 -1.22 -15.90
CA CYS A 57 -11.52 -0.50 -14.65
C CYS A 57 -10.24 -0.27 -13.82
N TYR A 58 -9.12 -0.89 -14.22
CA TYR A 58 -7.79 -0.67 -13.62
C TYR A 58 -7.08 0.48 -14.36
N GLY A 59 -6.60 1.48 -13.64
CA GLY A 59 -5.81 2.62 -14.12
C GLY A 59 -5.98 3.92 -13.32
N VAL A 60 -6.59 3.88 -12.14
CA VAL A 60 -6.91 5.07 -11.32
C VAL A 60 -6.15 5.01 -10.00
N SER A 61 -5.22 5.96 -9.81
CA SER A 61 -4.62 6.18 -8.49
C SER A 61 -5.72 6.54 -7.49
N ALA A 62 -5.83 5.77 -6.40
CA ALA A 62 -6.83 6.04 -5.36
C ALA A 62 -6.17 6.66 -4.13
N LYS A 63 -6.84 7.68 -3.58
CA LYS A 63 -6.62 8.08 -2.19
C LYS A 63 -7.31 7.06 -1.30
N LEU A 64 -6.53 6.25 -0.59
CA LEU A 64 -7.12 5.27 0.31
C LEU A 64 -7.51 5.93 1.64
N PRO A 65 -8.60 5.50 2.29
CA PRO A 65 -8.89 5.99 3.64
C PRO A 65 -7.80 5.47 4.59
N GLY A 66 -7.01 6.38 5.14
CA GLY A 66 -5.92 6.00 6.06
C GLY A 66 -4.66 5.48 5.37
N CYS A 67 -4.47 5.77 4.08
CA CYS A 67 -3.20 5.66 3.36
C CYS A 67 -3.21 6.72 2.25
N GLY A 68 -2.11 7.39 1.91
CA GLY A 68 -2.16 8.53 0.99
C GLY A 68 -2.56 8.16 -0.44
N VAL A 69 -1.90 8.76 -1.42
CA VAL A 69 -2.14 8.43 -2.83
C VAL A 69 -1.22 7.27 -3.20
N LEU A 70 -1.82 6.16 -3.63
CA LEU A 70 -1.06 5.03 -4.15
C LEU A 70 -1.32 4.90 -5.66
N PRO A 71 -0.26 4.79 -6.47
CA PRO A 71 -0.41 4.44 -7.87
C PRO A 71 -0.92 3.00 -7.96
N GLU A 72 -1.73 2.73 -8.97
CA GLU A 72 -2.30 1.40 -9.13
C GLU A 72 -1.26 0.39 -9.60
N GLY A 73 -1.42 -0.87 -9.20
CA GLY A 73 -0.48 -1.93 -9.54
C GLY A 73 0.86 -1.75 -8.83
N CYS A 74 0.84 -1.15 -7.65
CA CYS A 74 2.02 -0.95 -6.84
C CYS A 74 2.07 -1.88 -5.64
N GLU A 75 3.28 -2.08 -5.16
CA GLU A 75 3.58 -2.67 -3.87
C GLU A 75 4.50 -1.76 -3.07
N TYR A 76 4.31 -1.78 -1.76
CA TYR A 76 5.18 -1.12 -0.81
C TYR A 76 5.45 -2.04 0.37
N GLU A 77 6.70 -2.09 0.80
CA GLU A 77 7.10 -2.78 2.02
C GLU A 77 8.01 -1.86 2.83
N GLY A 78 7.59 -1.51 4.03
CA GLY A 78 8.32 -0.53 4.84
C GLY A 78 7.53 0.00 6.01
N GLU A 79 7.97 1.13 6.55
CA GLU A 79 7.34 1.76 7.71
C GLU A 79 6.16 2.66 7.31
N PHE A 80 5.15 2.69 8.16
CA PHE A 80 3.96 3.52 8.03
C PHE A 80 3.75 4.35 9.29
N VAL A 81 3.38 5.63 9.11
CA VAL A 81 2.95 6.52 10.19
C VAL A 81 1.67 7.23 9.75
N HIS A 82 0.63 7.12 10.58
CA HIS A 82 -0.71 7.67 10.29
C HIS A 82 -1.29 7.27 8.94
N GLY A 83 -0.90 6.10 8.42
CA GLY A 83 -1.30 5.59 7.11
C GLY A 83 -0.35 5.86 5.96
N MET A 84 0.58 6.80 6.12
CA MET A 84 1.49 7.23 5.06
C MET A 84 2.80 6.46 5.16
N ARG A 85 3.43 6.18 4.01
CA ARG A 85 4.78 5.61 3.96
C ARG A 85 5.74 6.57 4.61
N GLN A 86 6.57 6.04 5.51
CA GLN A 86 7.51 6.80 6.33
C GLN A 86 8.79 5.98 6.48
N GLY A 87 9.89 6.60 6.88
CA GLY A 87 11.11 5.88 7.25
C GLY A 87 11.65 5.05 6.09
N LYS A 88 12.21 3.88 6.36
CA LYS A 88 12.77 3.04 5.29
C LYS A 88 11.71 2.17 4.63
N GLY A 89 11.80 2.06 3.32
CA GLY A 89 10.96 1.13 2.58
C GLY A 89 11.44 0.84 1.17
N GLU A 90 10.71 -0.05 0.54
CA GLU A 90 10.82 -0.41 -0.86
C GLU A 90 9.46 -0.25 -1.52
N PHE A 91 9.44 0.49 -2.61
CA PHE A 91 8.27 0.70 -3.45
C PHE A 91 8.55 0.13 -4.84
N ARG A 92 7.57 -0.57 -5.41
CA ARG A 92 7.62 -1.01 -6.81
C ARG A 92 6.27 -0.77 -7.48
N SER A 93 6.31 -0.39 -8.74
CA SER A 93 5.16 -0.23 -9.62
C SER A 93 5.52 -0.71 -11.02
N LYS A 94 4.61 -0.57 -11.98
CA LYS A 94 4.90 -0.82 -13.40
C LYS A 94 5.89 0.18 -14.00
N GLU A 95 5.97 1.39 -13.45
CA GLU A 95 6.72 2.52 -14.03
C GLU A 95 8.08 2.73 -13.36
N GLU A 96 8.16 2.42 -12.07
CA GLU A 96 9.35 2.69 -11.27
C GLU A 96 9.45 1.77 -10.05
N SER A 97 10.66 1.66 -9.53
CA SER A 97 10.96 1.12 -8.20
C SER A 97 11.89 2.06 -7.43
N TYR A 98 11.72 2.09 -6.11
CA TYR A 98 12.50 2.92 -5.22
C TYR A 98 12.78 2.18 -3.92
N VAL A 99 14.06 2.14 -3.52
CA VAL A 99 14.50 1.64 -2.21
C VAL A 99 15.20 2.78 -1.48
N GLY A 100 14.64 3.23 -0.36
CA GLY A 100 15.19 4.39 0.33
C GLY A 100 14.31 4.88 1.49
N GLU A 101 14.42 6.17 1.78
CA GLU A 101 13.65 6.80 2.84
C GLU A 101 12.36 7.42 2.27
N PHE A 102 11.32 7.45 3.09
CA PHE A 102 10.00 8.00 2.79
C PHE A 102 9.61 8.99 3.88
N ASP A 103 8.96 10.07 3.48
CA ASP A 103 8.38 11.07 4.39
C ASP A 103 7.02 11.50 3.84
N GLU A 104 5.95 11.21 4.58
CA GLU A 104 4.56 11.50 4.18
C GLU A 104 4.22 11.05 2.74
N ASP A 105 4.49 9.77 2.41
CA ASP A 105 4.30 9.15 1.09
C ASP A 105 5.24 9.62 -0.02
N MET A 106 6.16 10.55 0.23
CA MET A 106 7.13 11.04 -0.75
C MET A 106 8.47 10.32 -0.60
N TYR A 107 9.17 10.08 -1.71
CA TYR A 107 10.58 9.68 -1.66
C TYR A 107 11.39 10.77 -0.95
N HIS A 108 12.25 10.36 -0.03
CA HIS A 108 13.05 11.25 0.79
C HIS A 108 14.46 10.72 1.00
N GLY A 109 15.36 11.58 1.47
CA GLY A 109 16.71 11.17 1.87
C GLY A 109 17.51 10.47 0.76
N LYS A 110 18.27 9.45 1.13
CA LYS A 110 19.06 8.64 0.20
C LYS A 110 18.26 7.42 -0.23
N GLY A 111 18.24 7.16 -1.54
CA GLY A 111 17.65 5.95 -2.09
C GLY A 111 18.18 5.62 -3.47
N LEU A 112 17.82 4.43 -3.93
CA LEU A 112 18.04 3.95 -5.29
C LEU A 112 16.70 3.98 -6.01
N TRP A 113 16.61 4.84 -7.03
CA TRP A 113 15.46 4.93 -7.93
C TRP A 113 15.79 4.26 -9.26
N THR A 114 14.87 3.44 -9.78
CA THR A 114 14.99 2.75 -11.06
C THR A 114 13.67 2.88 -11.82
N CYS A 115 13.74 3.18 -13.12
CA CYS A 115 12.60 3.22 -14.05
C CYS A 115 12.64 2.04 -15.04
#